data_AF-A0A3A6C8X2-F1
#
_entry.id   AF-A0A3A6C8X2-F1
#
_cell.length_a   1.000
_cell.length_b   1.000
_cell.length_c   1.000
_cell.angle_alpha   90.00
_cell.angle_beta   90.00
_cell.angle_gamma   90.00
#
_symmetry.space_group_name_H-M   'P 1'
#
loop_
_entity.id
_entity.type
_entity.pdbx_description
1 polymer ?
#
loop_
_entity_poly.entity_id
_entity_poly.type
_entity_poly.pdbx_seq_one_letter_code
_entity_poly.pdbx_strand_id
1 'polypeptide(L)'
;SWTNQTLAMIVLWAASMYLFKEKKNYWITAVPATFMSAVSSTYFILAPECLGGLLNAKTAEGTTIYNTAVAYPIGIIFAIAMLAVFLHATKKAAQKA
;
A
#
# COMPACT_ATOMS: atom_id res chain seq x y z
N SER A 1 1.06 -10.31 -11.14
CA SER A 1 1.95 -10.36 -9.94
C SER A 1 1.42 -9.53 -8.76
N TRP A 2 0.17 -9.06 -8.83
CA TRP A 2 -0.41 -8.14 -7.85
C TRP A 2 -0.76 -8.80 -6.50
N THR A 3 -1.45 -9.95 -6.51
CA THR A 3 -1.95 -10.61 -5.29
C THR A 3 -0.85 -10.90 -4.27
N ASN A 4 0.36 -11.26 -4.74
CA ASN A 4 1.51 -11.50 -3.85
C ASN A 4 2.00 -10.23 -3.16
N GLN A 5 2.00 -9.09 -3.87
CA GLN A 5 2.35 -7.79 -3.28
C GLN A 5 1.29 -7.33 -2.26
N THR A 6 0.01 -7.51 -2.60
CA THR A 6 -1.10 -7.19 -1.69
C THR A 6 -1.07 -8.06 -0.44
N LEU A 7 -0.78 -9.36 -0.58
CA LEU A 7 -0.62 -10.27 0.55
C LEU A 7 0.54 -9.83 1.46
N ALA A 8 1.71 -9.53 0.88
CA ALA A 8 2.86 -9.05 1.64
C ALA A 8 2.53 -7.76 2.43
N MET A 9 1.82 -6.83 1.81
CA MET A 9 1.36 -5.58 2.46
C MET A 9 0.45 -5.86 3.66
N ILE A 10 -0.58 -6.71 3.50
CA ILE A 10 -1.52 -7.05 4.58
C ILE A 10 -0.77 -7.75 5.74
N VAL A 11 0.12 -8.69 5.41
CA VAL A 11 0.90 -9.43 6.41
C VAL A 11 1.83 -8.50 7.19
N LEU A 12 2.47 -7.52 6.54
CA LEU A 12 3.32 -6.54 7.23
C LEU A 12 2.52 -5.65 8.20
N TRP A 13 1.30 -5.24 7.83
CA TRP A 13 0.41 -4.50 8.74
C TRP A 13 -0.06 -5.36 9.93
N ALA A 14 -0.41 -6.63 9.67
CA ALA A 14 -0.75 -7.58 10.72
C ALA A 14 0.42 -7.82 11.69
N ALA A 15 1.64 -8.02 11.15
CA ALA A 15 2.87 -8.18 11.93
C ALA A 15 3.19 -6.93 12.76
N SER A 16 2.96 -5.73 12.21
CA SER A 16 3.11 -4.46 12.94
C SER A 16 2.18 -4.37 14.14
N MET A 17 0.92 -4.80 13.98
CA MET A 17 -0.03 -4.82 15.08
C MET A 17 0.30 -5.89 16.12
N TYR A 18 0.83 -7.04 15.69
CA TYR A 18 1.32 -8.08 16.59
C TYR A 18 2.50 -7.56 17.44
N LEU A 19 3.53 -6.98 16.82
CA LEU A 19 4.67 -6.40 17.54
C LEU A 19 4.25 -5.29 18.51
N PHE A 20 3.27 -4.47 18.12
CA PHE A 20 2.70 -3.46 19.00
C PHE A 20 2.07 -4.06 20.27
N LYS A 21 1.26 -5.12 20.13
CA LYS A 21 0.65 -5.82 21.28
C LYS A 21 1.67 -6.49 22.18
N GLU A 22 2.73 -7.04 21.60
CA GLU A 22 3.86 -7.64 22.32
C GLU A 22 4.81 -6.59 22.96
N LYS A 23 4.46 -5.29 22.89
CA LYS A 23 5.29 -4.16 23.37
C LYS A 23 6.70 -4.14 22.76
N LYS A 24 6.84 -4.65 21.54
CA LYS A 24 8.09 -4.63 20.74
C LYS A 24 8.08 -3.47 19.74
N ASN A 25 9.24 -3.19 19.14
CA ASN A 25 9.38 -2.13 18.15
C ASN A 25 8.63 -2.46 16.84
N TYR A 26 7.38 -2.02 16.72
CA TYR A 26 6.54 -2.23 15.55
C TYR A 26 6.96 -1.43 14.31
N TRP A 27 7.80 -0.39 14.46
CA TRP A 27 8.23 0.44 13.32
C TRP A 27 9.04 -0.34 12.30
N ILE A 28 9.73 -1.41 12.72
CA ILE A 28 10.51 -2.27 11.82
C ILE A 28 9.65 -2.90 10.72
N THR A 29 8.37 -3.17 11.00
CA THR A 29 7.41 -3.69 10.02
C THR A 29 6.48 -2.60 9.49
N ALA A 30 6.17 -1.57 10.27
CA ALA A 30 5.23 -0.51 9.84
C ALA A 30 5.80 0.39 8.74
N VAL A 31 7.12 0.68 8.76
CA VAL A 31 7.80 1.42 7.69
C VAL A 31 7.74 0.65 6.36
N PRO A 32 8.20 -0.61 6.26
CA PRO A 32 8.06 -1.37 5.03
C PRO A 32 6.59 -1.65 4.66
N ALA A 33 5.67 -1.78 5.62
CA ALA A 33 4.24 -1.89 5.33
C ALA A 33 3.71 -0.65 4.59
N THR A 34 4.07 0.55 5.06
CA THR A 34 3.67 1.83 4.46
C THR A 34 4.22 1.96 3.04
N PHE A 35 5.50 1.61 2.83
CA PHE A 35 6.10 1.60 1.49
C PHE A 35 5.42 0.59 0.56
N MET A 36 5.18 -0.65 1.05
CA MET A 36 4.48 -1.68 0.28
C MET A 36 3.04 -1.28 -0.07
N SER A 37 2.35 -0.52 0.78
CA SER A 37 1.04 0.06 0.45
C SER A 37 1.12 1.01 -0.74
N ALA A 38 2.14 1.87 -0.83
CA ALA A 38 2.35 2.74 -1.99
C ALA A 38 2.69 1.94 -3.26
N VAL A 39 3.60 0.96 -3.15
CA VAL A 39 4.01 0.12 -4.30
C VAL A 39 2.84 -0.73 -4.81
N SER A 40 2.10 -1.40 -3.93
CA SER A 40 0.96 -2.23 -4.31
C SER A 40 -0.18 -1.42 -4.95
N SER A 41 -0.47 -0.22 -4.44
CA SER A 41 -1.52 0.66 -4.99
C SER A 41 -1.13 1.28 -6.33
N THR A 42 0.12 1.76 -6.47
CA THR A 42 0.63 2.25 -7.77
C THR A 42 0.67 1.15 -8.81
N TYR A 43 1.09 -0.07 -8.43
CA TYR A 43 1.04 -1.22 -9.32
C TYR A 43 -0.39 -1.58 -9.71
N PHE A 44 -1.35 -1.54 -8.79
CA PHE A 44 -2.76 -1.78 -9.11
C PHE A 44 -3.31 -0.80 -10.16
N ILE A 45 -2.88 0.45 -10.12
CA ILE A 45 -3.31 1.50 -11.06
C ILE A 45 -2.64 1.35 -12.42
N LEU A 46 -1.35 1.00 -12.44
CA LEU A 46 -0.54 1.00 -13.66
C LEU A 46 -0.51 -0.36 -14.38
N ALA A 47 -0.69 -1.47 -13.65
CA ALA A 47 -0.55 -2.80 -14.22
C ALA A 47 -1.68 -3.12 -15.20
N PRO A 48 -1.38 -3.65 -16.40
CA PRO A 48 -2.37 -3.95 -17.42
C PRO A 48 -3.37 -5.02 -16.97
N GLU A 49 -2.99 -5.93 -16.07
CA GLU A 49 -3.90 -6.91 -15.47
C GLU A 49 -4.86 -6.33 -14.41
N CYS A 50 -4.69 -5.06 -14.03
CA CYS A 50 -5.49 -4.36 -13.04
C CYS A 50 -6.16 -3.13 -13.69
N LEU A 51 -6.14 -1.96 -13.06
CA LEU A 51 -6.74 -0.75 -13.64
C LEU A 51 -5.95 -0.17 -14.80
N GLY A 52 -4.68 -0.56 -14.98
CA GLY A 52 -3.83 -0.07 -16.06
C GLY A 52 -4.33 -0.49 -17.45
N GLY A 53 -5.08 -1.59 -17.56
CA GLY A 53 -5.73 -1.97 -18.81
C GLY A 53 -6.79 -0.96 -19.28
N LEU A 54 -7.39 -0.22 -18.34
CA LEU A 54 -8.42 0.79 -18.61
C LEU A 54 -7.86 2.22 -18.62
N LEU A 55 -6.86 2.49 -17.79
CA LEU A 55 -6.35 3.84 -17.54
C LEU A 55 -5.12 4.21 -18.37
N ASN A 56 -4.36 3.23 -18.86
CA ASN A 56 -3.20 3.51 -19.70
C ASN A 56 -3.66 3.71 -21.16
N ALA A 57 -3.27 4.82 -21.76
CA ALA A 57 -3.48 5.05 -23.17
C ALA A 57 -2.44 4.27 -23.98
N LYS A 58 -2.82 3.75 -25.14
CA LYS A 58 -1.88 3.18 -26.12
C LYS A 58 -1.78 4.12 -27.31
N THR A 59 -0.58 4.43 -27.75
CA THR A 59 -0.37 5.16 -29.01
C THR A 59 -0.77 4.28 -30.19
N ALA A 60 -0.95 4.88 -31.38
CA ALA A 60 -1.21 4.14 -32.61
C ALA A 60 -0.09 3.12 -32.95
N GLU A 61 1.13 3.36 -32.43
CA GLU A 61 2.30 2.48 -32.57
C GLU A 61 2.36 1.37 -31.50
N GLY A 62 1.36 1.30 -30.60
CA GLY A 62 1.26 0.28 -29.56
C GLY A 62 2.02 0.57 -28.26
N THR A 63 2.67 1.73 -28.13
CA THR A 63 3.37 2.15 -26.91
C THR A 63 2.38 2.45 -25.80
N THR A 64 2.55 1.79 -24.64
CA THR A 64 1.73 2.07 -23.45
C THR A 64 2.21 3.35 -22.77
N ILE A 65 1.33 4.34 -22.66
CA ILE A 65 1.53 5.56 -21.87
C ILE A 65 0.96 5.30 -20.47
N TYR A 66 1.85 5.18 -19.50
CA TYR A 66 1.48 4.98 -18.10
C TYR A 66 1.01 6.28 -17.46
N ASN A 67 -0.16 6.25 -16.81
CA ASN A 67 -0.68 7.42 -16.10
C ASN A 67 -0.01 7.58 -14.72
N THR A 68 1.29 7.83 -14.72
CA THR A 68 2.10 8.01 -13.50
C THR A 68 1.70 9.26 -12.72
N ALA A 69 1.20 10.28 -13.42
CA ALA A 69 0.68 11.51 -12.83
C ALA A 69 -0.52 11.26 -11.89
N VAL A 70 -1.34 10.25 -12.17
CA VAL A 70 -2.46 9.84 -11.30
C VAL A 70 -2.03 8.75 -10.32
N ALA A 71 -1.22 7.79 -10.77
CA ALA A 71 -0.84 6.64 -9.94
C ALA A 71 -0.03 7.04 -8.69
N TYR A 72 0.98 7.89 -8.83
CA TYR A 72 1.86 8.24 -7.69
C TYR A 72 1.15 9.03 -6.59
N PRO A 73 0.36 10.08 -6.87
CA PRO A 73 -0.41 10.75 -5.84
C PRO A 73 -1.38 9.83 -5.11
N ILE A 74 -2.10 8.95 -5.84
CA ILE A 74 -3.03 8.00 -5.22
C ILE A 74 -2.27 7.04 -4.31
N GLY A 75 -1.11 6.53 -4.75
CA GLY A 75 -0.32 5.63 -3.93
C GLY A 75 0.20 6.26 -2.65
N ILE A 76 0.64 7.53 -2.72
CA ILE A 76 1.08 8.30 -1.54
C ILE A 76 -0.10 8.50 -0.59
N ILE A 77 -1.26 8.94 -1.08
CA ILE A 77 -2.47 9.15 -0.27
C ILE A 77 -2.88 7.84 0.40
N PHE A 78 -2.87 6.72 -0.33
CA PHE A 78 -3.23 5.42 0.20
C PHE A 78 -2.26 4.97 1.31
N ALA A 79 -0.96 5.12 1.11
CA ALA A 79 0.05 4.78 2.13
C ALA A 79 -0.11 5.62 3.40
N ILE A 80 -0.33 6.94 3.27
CA ILE A 80 -0.58 7.84 4.40
C ILE A 80 -1.87 7.44 5.13
N ALA A 81 -2.94 7.12 4.39
CA ALA A 81 -4.19 6.69 4.98
C ALA A 81 -4.03 5.39 5.79
N MET A 82 -3.32 4.39 5.25
CA MET A 82 -3.05 3.14 5.96
C MET A 82 -2.24 3.37 7.24
N LEU A 83 -1.20 4.20 7.18
CA LEU A 83 -0.41 4.57 8.35
C LEU A 83 -1.24 5.30 9.41
N ALA A 84 -2.10 6.25 8.99
CA ALA A 84 -2.99 6.97 9.89
C ALA A 84 -3.99 6.02 10.59
N VAL A 85 -4.59 5.10 9.83
CA VAL A 85 -5.49 4.06 10.38
C VAL A 85 -4.75 3.18 11.37
N PHE A 86 -3.54 2.73 11.05
CA PHE A 86 -2.73 1.93 11.96
C PHE A 86 -2.42 2.68 13.26
N LEU A 87 -1.97 3.94 13.18
CA LEU A 87 -1.69 4.76 14.37
C LEU A 87 -2.95 5.03 15.21
N HIS A 88 -4.11 5.19 14.57
CA HIS A 88 -5.38 5.32 15.29
C HIS A 88 -5.75 4.00 15.99
N ALA A 89 -5.59 2.86 15.30
CA ALA A 89 -5.88 1.54 15.84
C ALA A 89 -4.96 1.17 17.01
N THR A 90 -3.67 1.51 16.94
CA THR A 90 -2.71 1.28 18.03
C THR A 90 -3.05 2.13 19.26
N LYS A 91 -3.39 3.41 19.08
CA LYS A 91 -3.87 4.27 20.19
C LYS A 91 -5.11 3.70 20.87
N LYS A 92 -6.11 3.29 20.08
CA LYS A 92 -7.34 2.68 20.59
C LYS A 92 -7.08 1.35 21.30
N ALA A 93 -6.12 0.56 20.82
CA ALA A 93 -5.72 -0.68 21.48
C ALA A 93 -4.96 -0.42 22.79
N ALA A 94 -4.11 0.60 22.86
CA ALA A 94 -3.43 1.01 24.10
C ALA A 94 -4.40 1.45 25.19
N GLN A 95 -5.46 2.19 24.85
CA GLN A 95 -6.49 2.63 25.81
C GLN A 95 -7.29 1.48 26.43
N LYS A 96 -7.30 0.30 25.80
CA LYS A 96 -8.03 -0.89 26.24
C LYS A 96 -7.16 -1.89 27.00
N ALA A 97 -5.84 -1.68 27.02
CA ALA A 97 -4.86 -2.53 27.68
C ALA A 97 -4.57 -2.00 29.09
#